data_AF-A0A4S9JXE8-F1
#
_entry.id   AF-A0A4S9JXE8-F1
#
_cell.length_a   1.000
_cell.length_b   1.000
_cell.length_c   1.000
_cell.angle_alpha   90.00
_cell.angle_beta   90.00
_cell.angle_gamma   90.00
#
_symmetry.space_group_name_H-M   'P 1'
#
loop_
_entity.id
_entity.type
_entity.pdbx_description
1 polymer ?
#
loop_
_entity_poly.entity_id
_entity_poly.type
_entity_poly.pdbx_seq_one_letter_code
_entity_poly.pdbx_strand_id
1 'polypeptide(L)'
;MPSSSDHETAKERSVMYAYVRAHVRLHHASQDHMRLHLLTAFSAILEMEETDLEYTLEDNIGHELVLKEEDTIMSWRDGSKSALVQSSAEIVEDCARDVAGAFGVDQQRVLFELANHMFGAARDLKSYVMPDVITLD
;
A
#
# COMPACT_ATOMS: atom_id res chain seq x y z
N MET A 1 32.14 -1.70 -6.84
CA MET A 1 31.01 -0.77 -6.69
C MET A 1 29.88 -1.30 -7.56
N PRO A 2 28.65 -1.46 -7.06
CA PRO A 2 27.49 -1.75 -7.91
C PRO A 2 27.32 -0.58 -8.89
N SER A 3 26.89 -0.86 -10.13
CA SER A 3 26.67 0.19 -11.12
C SER A 3 25.47 1.06 -10.71
N SER A 4 25.45 2.34 -11.10
CA SER A 4 24.34 3.28 -10.85
C SER A 4 22.99 2.70 -11.28
N SER A 5 22.97 1.98 -12.40
CA SER A 5 21.77 1.32 -12.93
C SER A 5 21.27 0.18 -12.05
N ASP A 6 22.15 -0.62 -11.45
CA ASP A 6 21.73 -1.71 -10.56
C ASP A 6 21.05 -1.18 -9.28
N HIS A 7 21.46 0.01 -8.83
CA HIS A 7 20.89 0.64 -7.64
C HIS A 7 19.51 1.25 -7.90
N GLU A 8 19.31 1.85 -9.08
CA GLU A 8 18.02 2.35 -9.55
C GLU A 8 17.01 1.19 -9.69
N THR A 9 17.40 0.09 -10.34
CA THR A 9 16.52 -1.10 -10.48
C THR A 9 16.19 -1.76 -9.13
N ALA A 10 17.10 -1.72 -8.15
CA ALA A 10 16.80 -2.23 -6.81
C ALA A 10 15.77 -1.37 -6.06
N LYS A 11 15.80 -0.05 -6.25
CA LYS A 11 14.83 0.87 -5.66
C LYS A 11 13.46 0.75 -6.32
N GLU A 12 13.40 0.72 -7.65
CA GLU A 12 12.15 0.50 -8.41
C GLU A 12 11.46 -0.79 -7.95
N ARG A 13 12.22 -1.88 -7.82
CA ARG A 13 11.69 -3.14 -7.25
C ARG A 13 11.14 -2.94 -5.85
N SER A 14 11.84 -2.21 -4.97
CA SER A 14 11.36 -1.92 -3.61
C SER A 14 10.05 -1.14 -3.61
N VAL A 15 9.91 -0.16 -4.50
CA VAL A 15 8.68 0.64 -4.66
C VAL A 15 7.54 -0.23 -5.21
N MET A 16 7.80 -1.09 -6.21
CA MET A 16 6.84 -2.09 -6.67
C MET A 16 6.41 -3.04 -5.55
N TYR A 17 7.34 -3.55 -4.74
CA TYR A 17 7.01 -4.40 -3.60
C TYR A 17 6.09 -3.67 -2.60
N ALA A 18 6.33 -2.39 -2.33
CA ALA A 18 5.47 -1.58 -1.48
C ALA A 18 4.07 -1.42 -2.09
N TYR A 19 3.98 -1.15 -3.40
CA TYR A 19 2.71 -1.08 -4.14
C TYR A 19 1.89 -2.36 -3.98
N VAL A 20 2.46 -3.52 -4.35
CA VAL A 20 1.75 -4.82 -4.32
C VAL A 20 1.20 -5.09 -2.92
N ARG A 21 2.02 -4.93 -1.89
CA ARG A 21 1.62 -5.23 -0.51
C ARG A 21 0.51 -4.30 -0.01
N ALA A 22 0.64 -2.99 -0.26
CA ALA A 22 -0.39 -2.03 0.11
C ALA A 22 -1.70 -2.28 -0.66
N HIS A 23 -1.60 -2.63 -1.95
CA HIS A 23 -2.74 -2.90 -2.83
C HIS A 23 -3.55 -4.11 -2.34
N VAL A 24 -2.90 -5.25 -2.08
CA VAL A 24 -3.55 -6.48 -1.62
C VAL A 24 -4.29 -6.25 -0.30
N ARG A 25 -3.65 -5.59 0.66
CA ARG A 25 -4.28 -5.25 1.95
C ARG A 25 -5.51 -4.37 1.80
N LEU A 26 -5.45 -3.34 0.93
CA LEU A 26 -6.60 -2.48 0.66
C LEU A 26 -7.73 -3.24 -0.05
N HIS A 27 -7.39 -4.21 -0.91
CA HIS A 27 -8.36 -5.10 -1.54
C HIS A 27 -9.13 -5.91 -0.48
N HIS A 28 -8.41 -6.56 0.43
CA HIS A 28 -9.03 -7.29 1.55
C HIS A 28 -9.80 -6.38 2.52
N ALA A 29 -9.39 -5.11 2.66
CA ALA A 29 -10.12 -4.11 3.41
C ALA A 29 -11.33 -3.51 2.68
N SER A 30 -11.57 -3.89 1.41
CA SER A 30 -12.61 -3.33 0.54
C SER A 30 -12.51 -1.81 0.36
N GLN A 31 -11.29 -1.27 0.28
CA GLN A 31 -11.02 0.16 0.10
C GLN A 31 -10.65 0.49 -1.36
N ASP A 32 -11.56 0.25 -2.30
CA ASP A 32 -11.29 0.39 -3.74
C ASP A 32 -10.90 1.82 -4.15
N HIS A 33 -11.51 2.83 -3.53
CA HIS A 33 -11.11 4.23 -3.77
C HIS A 33 -9.65 4.49 -3.39
N MET A 34 -9.17 3.90 -2.29
CA MET A 34 -7.77 4.01 -1.89
C MET A 34 -6.84 3.21 -2.78
N ARG A 35 -7.28 2.07 -3.32
CA ARG A 35 -6.51 1.30 -4.31
C ARG A 35 -6.27 2.12 -5.58
N LEU A 36 -7.26 2.87 -6.04
CA LEU A 36 -7.10 3.78 -7.18
C LEU A 36 -6.09 4.88 -6.87
N HIS A 37 -6.20 5.54 -5.71
CA HIS A 37 -5.22 6.57 -5.33
C HIS A 37 -3.80 6.01 -5.17
N LEU A 38 -3.67 4.78 -4.66
CA LEU A 38 -2.41 4.07 -4.57
C LEU A 38 -1.82 3.80 -5.97
N LEU A 39 -2.64 3.32 -6.90
CA LEU A 39 -2.24 3.07 -8.29
C LEU A 39 -1.73 4.35 -8.97
N THR A 40 -2.49 5.45 -8.89
CA THR A 40 -2.09 6.74 -9.47
C THR A 40 -0.82 7.29 -8.83
N ALA A 41 -0.67 7.18 -7.51
CA ALA A 41 0.52 7.68 -6.83
C ALA A 41 1.78 6.86 -7.19
N PHE A 42 1.68 5.53 -7.19
CA PHE A 42 2.83 4.67 -7.46
C PHE A 42 3.21 4.62 -8.94
N SER A 43 2.25 4.69 -9.86
CA SER A 43 2.52 4.81 -11.30
C SER A 43 3.30 6.09 -11.61
N ALA A 44 2.89 7.22 -11.03
CA ALA A 44 3.59 8.49 -11.18
C ALA A 44 5.02 8.46 -10.62
N ILE A 45 5.27 7.71 -9.54
CA ILE A 45 6.61 7.60 -8.92
C ILE A 45 7.53 6.69 -9.71
N LEU A 46 6.96 5.60 -10.25
CA LEU A 46 7.68 4.67 -11.10
C LEU A 46 7.83 5.20 -12.54
N GLU A 47 7.23 6.35 -12.86
CA GLU A 47 7.13 6.89 -14.21
C GLU A 47 6.59 5.85 -15.21
N MET A 48 5.59 5.08 -14.76
CA MET A 48 4.94 4.01 -15.52
C MET A 48 3.46 4.34 -15.76
N GLU A 49 2.87 3.77 -16.81
CA GLU A 49 1.42 3.82 -17.01
C GLU A 49 0.70 3.02 -15.92
N GLU A 50 -0.49 3.48 -15.50
CA GLU A 50 -1.31 2.78 -14.49
C GLU A 50 -1.62 1.34 -14.93
N THR A 51 -1.92 1.12 -16.20
CA THR A 51 -2.19 -0.22 -16.74
C THR A 51 -0.98 -1.14 -16.61
N ASP A 52 0.23 -0.62 -16.85
CA ASP A 52 1.45 -1.40 -16.76
C ASP A 52 1.72 -1.80 -15.30
N LEU A 53 1.49 -0.87 -14.37
CA LEU A 53 1.61 -1.14 -12.94
C LEU A 53 0.53 -2.13 -12.46
N GLU A 54 -0.69 -2.08 -12.98
CA GLU A 54 -1.71 -3.10 -12.67
C GLU A 54 -1.30 -4.48 -13.20
N TYR A 55 -0.74 -4.57 -14.40
CA TYR A 55 -0.25 -5.85 -14.94
C TYR A 55 0.86 -6.46 -14.08
N THR A 56 1.63 -5.66 -13.33
CA THR A 56 2.62 -6.22 -12.38
C THR A 56 1.99 -7.00 -11.23
N LEU A 57 0.67 -6.92 -11.00
CA LEU A 57 -0.02 -7.79 -10.03
C LEU A 57 -0.25 -9.20 -10.58
N GLU A 58 -0.27 -9.34 -11.91
CA GLU A 58 -0.63 -10.56 -12.63
C GLU A 58 0.57 -11.27 -13.26
N ASP A 59 1.73 -10.59 -13.39
CA ASP A 59 2.95 -11.23 -13.85
C ASP A 59 3.46 -12.30 -12.85
N ASN A 60 4.36 -13.18 -13.29
CA ASN A 60 4.80 -14.31 -12.45
C ASN A 60 5.42 -13.87 -11.11
N ILE A 61 6.18 -12.76 -11.09
CA ILE A 61 6.83 -12.27 -9.87
C ILE A 61 5.79 -11.57 -8.99
N GLY A 62 4.93 -10.75 -9.59
CA GLY A 62 3.78 -10.11 -8.98
C GLY A 62 2.86 -11.08 -8.27
N HIS A 63 2.48 -12.13 -8.98
CA HIS A 63 1.58 -13.17 -8.48
C HIS A 63 2.17 -13.88 -7.25
N GLU A 64 3.45 -14.23 -7.26
CA GLU A 64 4.13 -14.81 -6.10
C GLU A 64 4.10 -13.86 -4.88
N LEU A 65 4.20 -12.55 -5.11
CA LEU A 65 4.15 -11.55 -4.04
C LEU A 65 2.75 -11.34 -3.50
N VAL A 66 1.75 -11.35 -4.38
CA VAL A 66 0.34 -11.32 -4.00
C VAL A 66 0.03 -12.51 -3.10
N LEU A 67 0.36 -13.73 -3.52
CA LEU A 67 0.14 -14.94 -2.73
C LEU A 67 0.85 -14.88 -1.36
N LYS A 68 2.10 -14.40 -1.33
CA LYS A 68 2.84 -14.25 -0.07
C LYS A 68 2.20 -13.23 0.88
N GLU A 69 1.68 -12.14 0.35
CA GLU A 69 0.98 -11.14 1.16
C GLU A 69 -0.39 -11.67 1.62
N GLU A 70 -1.11 -12.40 0.78
CA GLU A 70 -2.35 -13.08 1.14
C GLU A 70 -2.12 -14.09 2.27
N ASP A 71 -1.07 -14.92 2.20
CA ASP A 71 -0.67 -15.82 3.29
C ASP A 71 -0.37 -15.06 4.59
N THR A 72 0.28 -13.90 4.48
CA THR A 72 0.58 -13.03 5.61
C THR A 72 -0.71 -12.50 6.25
N ILE A 73 -1.65 -12.02 5.44
CA ILE A 73 -2.97 -11.54 5.90
C ILE A 73 -3.75 -12.68 6.57
N MET A 74 -3.74 -13.89 5.99
CA MET A 74 -4.42 -15.05 6.56
C MET A 74 -3.82 -15.48 7.91
N SER A 75 -2.52 -15.22 8.14
CA SER A 75 -1.88 -15.47 9.44
C SER A 75 -2.34 -14.49 10.53
N TRP A 76 -2.90 -13.34 10.16
CA TRP A 76 -3.41 -12.34 11.10
C TRP A 76 -4.78 -12.81 11.61
N ARG A 77 -4.76 -13.66 12.65
CA ARG A 77 -5.93 -14.31 13.29
C ARG A 77 -7.18 -13.42 13.43
N ASP A 78 -7.01 -12.11 13.63
CA ASP A 78 -8.08 -11.12 13.88
C ASP A 78 -7.91 -9.82 13.04
N GLY A 79 -7.34 -9.91 11.84
CA GLY A 79 -7.06 -8.72 11.00
C GLY A 79 -8.32 -7.92 10.64
N SER A 80 -8.64 -6.88 11.41
CA SER A 80 -9.75 -5.98 11.09
C SER A 80 -9.47 -5.19 9.81
N LYS A 81 -10.52 -4.77 9.09
CA LYS A 81 -10.38 -3.88 7.92
C LYS A 81 -9.57 -2.63 8.28
N SER A 82 -9.80 -2.04 9.46
CA SER A 82 -8.99 -0.91 9.94
C SER A 82 -7.51 -1.24 10.11
N ALA A 83 -7.16 -2.45 10.60
CA ALA A 83 -5.78 -2.86 10.75
C ALA A 83 -5.09 -3.08 9.38
N LEU A 84 -5.81 -3.62 8.40
CA LEU A 84 -5.31 -3.75 7.03
C LEU A 84 -5.02 -2.38 6.41
N VAL A 85 -5.95 -1.43 6.53
CA VAL A 85 -5.77 -0.06 6.00
C VAL A 85 -4.63 0.66 6.73
N GLN A 86 -4.55 0.54 8.07
CA GLN A 86 -3.45 1.13 8.84
C GLN A 86 -2.11 0.55 8.40
N SER A 87 -2.01 -0.77 8.24
CA SER A 87 -0.76 -1.38 7.84
C SER A 87 -0.40 -1.08 6.39
N SER A 88 -1.36 -0.84 5.51
CA SER A 88 -1.08 -0.26 4.18
C SER A 88 -0.55 1.16 4.27
N ALA A 89 -1.10 2.00 5.17
CA ALA A 89 -0.62 3.36 5.40
C ALA A 89 0.84 3.36 5.85
N GLU A 90 1.20 2.47 6.78
CA GLU A 90 2.58 2.29 7.27
C GLU A 90 3.54 1.90 6.14
N ILE A 91 3.14 0.99 5.24
CA ILE A 91 3.94 0.63 4.05
C ILE A 91 4.16 1.84 3.15
N VAL A 92 3.10 2.61 2.86
CA VAL A 92 3.18 3.78 1.98
C VAL A 92 4.06 4.87 2.61
N GLU A 93 3.95 5.07 3.92
CA GLU A 93 4.76 6.02 4.67
C GLU A 93 6.25 5.63 4.68
N ASP A 94 6.55 4.35 4.92
CA ASP A 94 7.92 3.82 4.86
C ASP A 94 8.50 3.97 3.45
N CYS A 95 7.70 3.65 2.42
CA CYS A 95 8.10 3.91 1.04
C CYS A 95 8.40 5.40 0.80
N ALA A 96 7.57 6.32 1.32
CA ALA A 96 7.80 7.77 1.24
C ALA A 96 9.12 8.20 1.88
N ARG A 97 9.54 7.55 2.97
CA ARG A 97 10.83 7.79 3.63
C ARG A 97 11.99 7.26 2.81
N ASP A 98 11.83 6.10 2.19
CA ASP A 98 12.89 5.43 1.42
C ASP A 98 13.14 6.09 0.04
N VAL A 99 12.10 6.67 -0.56
CA VAL A 99 12.23 7.42 -1.82
C VAL A 99 12.86 8.81 -1.64
N ALA A 100 13.05 9.27 -0.39
CA ALA A 100 13.62 10.57 -0.08
C ALA A 100 14.98 10.78 -0.76
N GLY A 101 15.05 11.77 -1.66
CA GLY A 101 16.28 12.12 -2.38
C GLY A 101 16.60 11.26 -3.61
N ALA A 102 15.80 10.21 -3.88
CA ALA A 102 15.87 9.43 -5.12
C ALA A 102 14.79 9.86 -6.12
N PHE A 103 13.61 10.18 -5.60
CA PHE A 103 12.49 10.72 -6.35
C PHE A 103 12.22 12.14 -5.82
N GLY A 104 11.69 13.02 -6.67
CA GLY A 104 11.52 14.44 -6.34
C GLY A 104 10.73 14.69 -5.04
N VAL A 105 10.91 15.87 -4.46
CA VAL A 105 10.24 16.28 -3.20
C VAL A 105 8.72 16.19 -3.31
N ASP A 106 8.18 16.44 -4.49
CA ASP A 106 6.74 16.39 -4.76
C ASP A 106 6.20 14.94 -4.71
N GLN A 107 6.93 13.97 -5.26
CA GLN A 107 6.58 12.54 -5.20
C GLN A 107 6.54 12.03 -3.75
N GLN A 108 7.56 12.40 -2.97
CA GLN A 108 7.61 12.06 -1.55
C GLN A 108 6.42 12.66 -0.78
N ARG A 109 6.07 13.91 -1.08
CA ARG A 109 4.93 14.59 -0.46
C ARG A 109 3.61 13.89 -0.79
N VAL A 110 3.40 13.49 -2.04
CA VAL A 110 2.19 12.77 -2.47
C VAL A 110 2.03 11.45 -1.69
N LEU A 111 3.11 10.69 -1.49
CA LEU A 111 3.03 9.46 -0.69
C LEU A 111 2.70 9.72 0.78
N PHE A 112 3.30 10.76 1.40
CA PHE A 112 2.94 11.11 2.78
C PHE A 112 1.49 11.57 2.91
N GLU A 113 0.97 12.34 1.96
CA GLU A 113 -0.43 12.75 1.93
C GLU A 113 -1.35 11.53 1.77
N LEU A 114 -1.00 10.59 0.89
CA LEU A 114 -1.73 9.31 0.73
C LEU A 114 -1.72 8.49 2.03
N ALA A 115 -0.56 8.29 2.65
CA ALA A 115 -0.46 7.57 3.92
C ALA A 115 -1.32 8.22 5.02
N ASN A 116 -1.31 9.54 5.12
CA ASN A 116 -2.17 10.28 6.08
C ASN A 116 -3.66 10.06 5.82
N HIS A 117 -4.11 10.06 4.56
CA HIS A 117 -5.49 9.73 4.22
C HIS A 117 -5.87 8.31 4.64
N MET A 118 -4.95 7.36 4.45
CA MET A 118 -5.15 5.95 4.84
C MET A 118 -5.22 5.80 6.36
N PHE A 119 -4.35 6.48 7.13
CA PHE A 119 -4.46 6.52 8.59
C PHE A 119 -5.79 7.11 9.06
N GLY A 120 -6.27 8.16 8.38
CA GLY A 120 -7.59 8.75 8.62
C GLY A 120 -8.71 7.72 8.45
N ALA A 121 -8.76 7.03 7.31
CA ALA A 121 -9.78 6.03 7.06
C ALA A 121 -9.67 4.79 7.95
N ALA A 122 -8.46 4.37 8.31
CA ALA A 122 -8.26 3.30 9.28
C ALA A 122 -8.90 3.65 10.64
N ARG A 123 -8.73 4.90 11.09
CA ARG A 123 -9.36 5.41 12.31
C ARG A 123 -10.89 5.45 12.18
N ASP A 124 -11.40 5.89 11.04
CA ASP A 124 -12.84 5.96 10.80
C ASP A 124 -13.46 4.55 10.79
N LEU A 125 -12.84 3.59 10.12
CA LEU A 125 -13.25 2.18 10.14
C LEU A 125 -13.26 1.59 11.55
N LYS A 126 -12.29 1.95 12.40
CA LYS A 126 -12.26 1.55 13.81
C LYS A 126 -13.43 2.14 14.60
N SER A 127 -13.85 3.37 14.29
CA SER A 127 -14.97 4.05 14.95
C SER A 127 -16.34 3.49 14.56
N TYR A 128 -16.47 2.89 13.37
CA TYR A 128 -17.71 2.25 12.90
C TYR A 128 -17.97 0.86 13.51
N VAL A 129 -16.99 0.27 14.22
CA VAL A 129 -17.26 -0.84 15.14
C VAL A 129 -17.96 -0.26 16.37
N MET A 130 -19.24 0.10 16.22
CA MET A 130 -20.10 0.51 17.33
C MET A 130 -20.10 -0.62 18.38
N PRO A 131 -19.97 -0.30 19.68
CA PRO A 131 -20.18 -1.30 20.72
C PRO A 131 -21.60 -1.84 20.56
N ASP A 132 -21.73 -3.16 20.62
CA ASP A 132 -23.03 -3.81 20.66
C ASP A 132 -23.95 -3.02 21.59
N VAL A 133 -25.09 -2.63 21.04
CA VAL A 133 -26.18 -1.98 21.74
C VAL A 133 -26.42 -2.78 23.02
N ILE A 134 -26.05 -2.21 24.16
CA ILE A 134 -26.57 -2.65 25.44
C ILE A 134 -28.06 -2.29 25.41
N THR A 135 -28.88 -3.18 24.85
CA THR A 135 -30.28 -3.29 25.22
C THR A 135 -30.29 -3.81 26.65
N LEU A 136 -30.29 -2.89 27.61
CA LEU A 136 -30.76 -3.15 28.96
C LEU A 136 -32.29 -3.24 28.87
N ASP A 137 -32.80 -4.47 28.90
CA ASP A 137 -34.13 -4.74 29.46
C ASP A 137 -34.13 -4.48 30.98
#